data_AF-A0A923YLS4-F1
#
_entry.id   AF-A0A923YLS4-F1
#
_cell.length_a   1.000
_cell.length_b   1.000
_cell.length_c   1.000
_cell.angle_alpha   90.00
_cell.angle_beta   90.00
_cell.angle_gamma   90.00
#
_symmetry.space_group_name_H-M   'P 1'
#
loop_
_entity.id
_entity.type
_entity.pdbx_description
1 polymer ?
#
loop_
_entity_poly.entity_id
_entity_poly.type
_entity_poly.pdbx_seq_one_letter_code
_entity_poly.pdbx_strand_id
1 'polypeptide(L)'
;SATLLFGAFLATNFVWFVLSRIAMLDMTMAAALACAFWQCALACRKPARGRLHLALAGLFLGLSLGAKWNGIPIAVLPGIGFAVARWQAVEGGFGAKKLRDWLTVQNAAPVHGVPLLEAAMWLGSLPLFVYFASFAPMFLYHTGHLNSPAQLLPYQQTMLRLQDSVVKPHRYMSHWWQWMFNLRPIWFLYQNADGAQRAVLMMGNPFTMLAALPALALCAWDGACRADRLRLALVVLYVASLIFWAINGKPVQFYYHYLLASVFAAAALAVVLGAWWDRGLRWPAAISLLAALGMFVWFYPILSAAALPGKLSYLDWMWLNSWR
;
A
#
# COMPACT_ATOMS: atom_id res chain seq x y z
N SER A 1 -2.69 19.36 -10.29
CA SER A 1 -1.36 19.35 -9.61
C SER A 1 -1.10 18.06 -8.81
N ALA A 2 -2.04 17.60 -7.97
CA ALA A 2 -1.84 16.47 -7.04
C ALA A 2 -1.29 15.18 -7.67
N THR A 3 -1.78 14.77 -8.85
CA THR A 3 -1.29 13.55 -9.53
C THR A 3 0.20 13.63 -9.88
N LEU A 4 0.68 14.78 -10.36
CA LEU A 4 2.10 14.98 -10.69
C LEU A 4 2.97 14.99 -9.43
N LEU A 5 2.49 15.66 -8.37
CA LEU A 5 3.15 15.66 -7.07
C LEU A 5 3.28 14.25 -6.49
N PHE A 6 2.21 13.46 -6.55
CA PHE A 6 2.22 12.09 -6.08
C PHE A 6 3.23 11.23 -6.87
N GLY A 7 3.24 11.34 -8.20
CA GLY A 7 4.22 10.65 -9.04
C GLY A 7 5.67 10.99 -8.66
N ALA A 8 5.96 12.26 -8.41
CA ALA A 8 7.29 12.70 -7.99
C ALA A 8 7.68 12.20 -6.58
N PHE A 9 6.76 12.25 -5.62
CA PHE A 9 7.00 11.71 -4.28
C PHE A 9 7.17 10.18 -4.29
N LEU A 10 6.44 9.48 -5.16
CA LEU A 10 6.61 8.03 -5.33
C LEU A 10 7.95 7.69 -5.99
N ALA A 11 8.37 8.45 -7.01
CA ALA A 11 9.67 8.25 -7.68
C ALA A 11 10.86 8.49 -6.73
N THR A 12 10.71 9.39 -5.76
CA THR A 12 11.71 9.70 -4.72
C THR A 12 11.46 8.96 -3.40
N ASN A 13 10.53 7.99 -3.37
CA ASN A 13 10.25 7.18 -2.20
C ASN A 13 11.32 6.09 -2.04
N PHE A 14 12.06 6.15 -0.94
CA PHE A 14 13.20 5.26 -0.70
C PHE A 14 12.76 3.79 -0.56
N VAL A 15 11.63 3.53 0.09
CA VAL A 15 11.10 2.18 0.28
C VAL A 15 10.74 1.56 -1.07
N TRP A 16 10.04 2.32 -1.91
CA TRP A 16 9.68 1.90 -3.26
C TRP A 16 10.91 1.64 -4.11
N PHE A 17 11.88 2.56 -4.10
CA PHE A 17 13.12 2.44 -4.86
C PHE A 17 13.90 1.18 -4.46
N VAL A 18 14.17 0.98 -3.17
CA VAL A 18 14.97 -0.16 -2.72
C VAL A 18 14.26 -1.49 -2.98
N LEU A 19 12.98 -1.63 -2.63
CA LEU A 19 12.23 -2.88 -2.84
C LEU A 19 12.11 -3.26 -4.33
N SER A 20 12.03 -2.28 -5.23
CA SER A 20 12.01 -2.50 -6.68
C SER A 20 13.32 -3.08 -7.26
N ARG A 21 14.42 -3.06 -6.49
CA ARG A 21 15.75 -3.46 -6.95
C ARG A 21 16.27 -4.75 -6.31
N ILE A 22 15.53 -5.33 -5.36
CA ILE A 22 15.95 -6.53 -4.63
C ILE A 22 14.98 -7.72 -4.78
N ALA A 23 14.17 -7.72 -5.84
CA ALA A 23 13.25 -8.80 -6.21
C ALA A 23 12.30 -9.26 -5.08
N MET A 24 11.81 -8.32 -4.27
CA MET A 24 10.85 -8.60 -3.19
C MET A 24 9.41 -8.70 -3.73
N LEU A 25 8.65 -9.70 -3.24
CA LEU A 25 7.23 -9.91 -3.59
C LEU A 25 6.34 -8.69 -3.31
N ASP A 26 6.76 -7.82 -2.38
CA ASP A 26 6.09 -6.58 -2.02
C ASP A 26 5.81 -5.68 -3.22
N MET A 27 6.70 -5.69 -4.22
CA MET A 27 6.55 -4.85 -5.41
C MET A 27 5.47 -5.35 -6.34
N THR A 28 5.41 -6.65 -6.57
CA THR A 28 4.33 -7.28 -7.34
C THR A 28 2.97 -7.04 -6.67
N MET A 29 2.92 -7.21 -5.34
CA MET A 29 1.74 -6.90 -4.53
C MET A 29 1.33 -5.42 -4.70
N ALA A 30 2.24 -4.47 -4.45
CA ALA A 30 1.91 -3.05 -4.48
C ALA A 30 1.54 -2.55 -5.88
N ALA A 31 2.19 -3.05 -6.95
CA ALA A 31 1.88 -2.69 -8.32
C ALA A 31 0.49 -3.21 -8.75
N ALA A 32 0.16 -4.45 -8.43
CA ALA A 32 -1.17 -5.01 -8.67
C ALA A 32 -2.24 -4.23 -7.88
N LEU A 33 -1.97 -3.92 -6.61
CA LEU A 33 -2.89 -3.11 -5.81
C LEU A 33 -3.10 -1.71 -6.39
N ALA A 34 -2.04 -1.04 -6.85
CA ALA A 34 -2.14 0.26 -7.53
C ALA A 34 -3.02 0.18 -8.78
N CYS A 35 -2.87 -0.88 -9.59
CA CYS A 35 -3.75 -1.14 -10.72
C CYS A 35 -5.20 -1.34 -10.26
N ALA A 36 -5.44 -2.11 -9.20
CA ALA A 36 -6.79 -2.29 -8.65
C ALA A 36 -7.45 -0.96 -8.24
N PHE A 37 -6.74 -0.09 -7.51
CA PHE A 37 -7.26 1.24 -7.14
C PHE A 37 -7.52 2.14 -8.35
N TRP A 38 -6.65 2.08 -9.37
CA TRP A 38 -6.88 2.79 -10.62
C TRP A 38 -8.17 2.27 -11.30
N GLN A 39 -8.36 0.96 -11.39
CA GLN A 39 -9.57 0.39 -11.95
C GLN A 39 -10.82 0.76 -11.14
N CYS A 40 -10.76 0.77 -9.81
CA CYS A 40 -11.86 1.29 -8.98
C CYS A 40 -12.20 2.76 -9.30
N ALA A 41 -11.19 3.61 -9.45
CA ALA A 41 -11.40 5.01 -9.83
C ALA A 41 -12.01 5.15 -11.23
N LEU A 42 -11.60 4.33 -12.18
CA LEU A 42 -12.20 4.28 -13.53
C LEU A 42 -13.63 3.76 -13.51
N ALA A 43 -13.96 2.79 -12.66
CA ALA A 43 -15.32 2.29 -12.52
C ALA A 43 -16.29 3.40 -12.10
N CYS A 44 -15.87 4.25 -11.15
CA CYS A 44 -16.66 5.40 -10.71
C CYS A 44 -16.72 6.52 -11.76
N ARG A 45 -15.62 6.78 -12.48
CA ARG A 45 -15.53 7.88 -13.47
C ARG A 45 -16.15 7.57 -14.83
N LYS A 46 -16.17 6.29 -15.24
CA LYS A 46 -16.66 5.83 -16.54
C LYS A 46 -17.76 4.78 -16.34
N PRO A 47 -18.95 5.16 -15.86
CA PRO A 47 -20.00 4.23 -15.45
C PRO A 47 -20.45 3.29 -16.58
N ALA A 48 -20.42 3.74 -17.85
CA ALA A 48 -20.73 2.89 -19.01
C ALA A 48 -19.82 1.64 -19.12
N ARG A 49 -18.59 1.70 -18.60
CA ARG A 49 -17.65 0.57 -18.52
C ARG A 49 -17.37 0.16 -17.06
N GLY A 50 -18.25 0.55 -16.14
CA GLY A 50 -18.08 0.37 -14.71
C GLY A 50 -17.88 -1.10 -14.33
N ARG A 51 -18.71 -2.00 -14.88
CA ARG A 51 -18.61 -3.45 -14.68
C ARG A 51 -17.25 -4.01 -15.08
N LEU A 52 -16.75 -3.65 -16.27
CA LEU A 52 -15.43 -4.09 -16.75
C LEU A 52 -14.33 -3.64 -15.79
N HIS A 53 -14.38 -2.38 -15.35
CA HIS A 53 -13.38 -1.86 -14.42
C HIS A 53 -13.47 -2.50 -13.03
N LEU A 54 -14.66 -2.84 -12.53
CA LEU A 54 -14.80 -3.62 -11.29
C LEU A 54 -14.24 -5.03 -11.43
N ALA A 55 -14.50 -5.72 -12.55
CA ALA A 55 -13.94 -7.04 -12.81
C ALA A 55 -12.40 -6.98 -12.89
N LEU A 56 -11.85 -5.99 -13.58
CA LEU A 56 -10.39 -5.76 -13.64
C LEU A 56 -9.82 -5.38 -12.27
N ALA A 57 -10.53 -4.59 -11.47
CA ALA A 57 -10.13 -4.31 -10.09
C ALA A 57 -10.06 -5.61 -9.28
N GLY A 58 -11.08 -6.48 -9.39
CA GLY A 58 -11.11 -7.80 -8.78
C GLY A 58 -9.93 -8.68 -9.16
N LEU A 59 -9.61 -8.73 -10.46
CA LEU A 59 -8.45 -9.44 -10.99
C LEU A 59 -7.15 -8.95 -10.32
N PHE A 60 -6.91 -7.64 -10.33
CA PHE A 60 -5.69 -7.07 -9.75
C PHE A 60 -5.61 -7.21 -8.23
N LEU A 61 -6.74 -7.14 -7.51
CA LEU A 61 -6.79 -7.46 -6.09
C LEU A 61 -6.34 -8.91 -5.84
N GLY A 62 -6.86 -9.87 -6.61
CA GLY A 62 -6.45 -11.27 -6.50
C GLY A 62 -4.97 -11.50 -6.81
N LEU A 63 -4.43 -10.85 -7.85
CA LEU A 63 -2.99 -10.89 -8.17
C LEU A 63 -2.15 -10.29 -7.04
N SER A 64 -2.59 -9.18 -6.43
CA SER A 64 -1.92 -8.59 -5.27
C SER A 64 -1.86 -9.57 -4.10
N LEU A 65 -2.98 -10.24 -3.80
CA LEU A 65 -3.05 -11.24 -2.73
C LEU A 65 -2.17 -12.44 -3.01
N GLY A 66 -2.10 -12.89 -4.28
CA GLY A 66 -1.26 -14.00 -4.71
C GLY A 66 0.23 -13.71 -4.52
N ALA A 67 0.64 -12.44 -4.66
CA ALA A 67 2.01 -12.03 -4.41
C ALA A 67 2.35 -11.96 -2.91
N LYS A 68 1.53 -11.29 -2.09
CA LYS A 68 1.79 -11.14 -0.65
C LYS A 68 0.54 -10.74 0.14
N TRP A 69 0.34 -11.37 1.30
CA TRP A 69 -0.84 -11.14 2.16
C TRP A 69 -0.86 -9.80 2.90
N ASN A 70 0.24 -9.05 2.90
CA ASN A 70 0.28 -7.70 3.47
C ASN A 70 -0.74 -6.75 2.81
N GLY A 71 -1.23 -7.08 1.61
CA GLY A 71 -2.28 -6.33 0.93
C GLY A 71 -3.70 -6.60 1.43
N ILE A 72 -3.97 -7.67 2.21
CA ILE A 72 -5.32 -8.07 2.66
C ILE A 72 -6.08 -6.91 3.36
N PRO A 73 -5.50 -6.21 4.36
CA PRO A 73 -6.20 -5.13 5.06
C PRO A 73 -6.67 -4.02 4.11
N ILE A 74 -5.99 -3.85 2.97
CA ILE A 74 -6.28 -2.83 1.98
C ILE A 74 -7.21 -3.34 0.89
N ALA A 75 -7.07 -4.60 0.49
CA ALA A 75 -7.84 -5.21 -0.59
C ALA A 75 -9.34 -5.29 -0.30
N VAL A 76 -9.74 -5.34 0.98
CA VAL A 76 -11.16 -5.38 1.39
C VAL A 76 -11.83 -4.00 1.31
N LEU A 77 -11.06 -2.91 1.42
CA LEU A 77 -11.58 -1.56 1.54
C LEU A 77 -12.36 -1.06 0.30
N PRO A 78 -12.00 -1.38 -0.96
CA PRO A 78 -12.84 -1.04 -2.11
C PRO A 78 -14.25 -1.62 -2.02
N GLY A 79 -14.39 -2.88 -1.56
CA GLY A 79 -15.70 -3.51 -1.37
C GLY A 79 -16.52 -2.85 -0.26
N ILE A 80 -15.90 -2.59 0.90
CA ILE A 80 -16.53 -1.84 2.00
C ILE A 80 -16.94 -0.43 1.53
N GLY A 81 -16.03 0.28 0.87
CA GLY A 81 -16.30 1.62 0.33
C GLY A 81 -17.45 1.62 -0.66
N PHE A 82 -17.55 0.59 -1.51
CA PHE A 82 -18.68 0.41 -2.41
C PHE A 82 -19.99 0.24 -1.63
N ALA A 83 -20.00 -0.66 -0.64
CA ALA A 83 -21.16 -0.96 0.18
C ALA A 83 -21.64 0.27 0.98
N VAL A 84 -20.71 1.03 1.58
CA VAL A 84 -21.01 2.28 2.29
C VAL A 84 -21.54 3.36 1.34
N ALA A 85 -20.90 3.55 0.19
CA ALA A 85 -21.36 4.52 -0.81
C ALA A 85 -22.76 4.16 -1.35
N ARG A 86 -23.04 2.87 -1.55
CA ARG A 86 -24.37 2.38 -1.93
C ARG A 86 -25.41 2.64 -0.85
N TRP A 87 -25.07 2.35 0.41
CA TRP A 87 -25.97 2.59 1.55
C TRP A 87 -26.38 4.05 1.67
N GLN A 88 -25.43 4.97 1.42
CA GLN A 88 -25.67 6.40 1.45
C GLN A 88 -26.48 6.91 0.25
N ALA A 89 -26.45 6.21 -0.88
CA ALA A 89 -27.11 6.63 -2.11
C ALA A 89 -28.54 6.09 -2.27
N VAL A 90 -28.90 5.03 -1.53
CA VAL A 90 -30.27 4.50 -1.54
C VAL A 90 -31.16 5.37 -0.64
N GLU A 91 -32.08 6.10 -1.26
CA GLU A 91 -33.07 6.94 -0.59
C GLU A 91 -34.31 6.14 -0.17
N GLY A 92 -34.87 6.46 1.01
CA GLY A 92 -36.18 5.97 1.47
C GLY A 92 -36.19 4.57 2.12
N GLY A 93 -37.18 4.37 3.00
CA GLY A 93 -37.50 3.09 3.65
C GLY A 93 -36.73 2.80 4.95
N PHE A 94 -37.35 1.98 5.79
CA PHE A 94 -36.75 1.34 6.97
C PHE A 94 -36.93 -0.17 6.87
N GLY A 95 -36.10 -0.94 7.57
CA GLY A 95 -36.22 -2.40 7.62
C GLY A 95 -35.92 -3.10 6.30
N ALA A 96 -36.65 -4.19 6.01
CA ALA A 96 -36.35 -5.13 4.93
C ALA A 96 -36.30 -4.50 3.53
N LYS A 97 -37.10 -3.45 3.27
CA LYS A 97 -37.11 -2.74 1.98
C LYS A 97 -35.77 -2.07 1.69
N LYS A 98 -35.26 -1.29 2.66
CA LYS A 98 -33.96 -0.60 2.50
C LYS A 98 -32.82 -1.59 2.33
N LEU A 99 -32.85 -2.72 3.03
CA LEU A 99 -31.85 -3.78 2.86
C LEU A 99 -31.90 -4.39 1.46
N ARG A 100 -33.09 -4.70 0.94
CA ARG A 100 -33.27 -5.19 -0.42
C ARG A 100 -32.73 -4.18 -1.43
N ASP A 101 -33.05 -2.90 -1.27
CA ASP A 101 -32.64 -1.85 -2.20
C ASP A 101 -31.12 -1.64 -2.15
N TRP A 102 -30.52 -1.66 -0.96
CA TRP A 102 -29.06 -1.63 -0.79
C TRP A 102 -28.34 -2.77 -1.53
N LEU A 103 -28.92 -3.97 -1.53
CA LEU A 103 -28.34 -5.15 -2.19
C LEU A 103 -28.56 -5.16 -3.70
N THR A 104 -29.73 -4.68 -4.18
CA THR A 104 -30.23 -4.98 -5.54
C THR A 104 -30.42 -3.78 -6.45
N VAL A 105 -30.52 -2.55 -5.94
CA VAL A 105 -30.63 -1.35 -6.78
C VAL A 105 -29.42 -1.25 -7.69
N GLN A 106 -29.62 -0.93 -8.96
CA GLN A 106 -28.55 -0.83 -9.96
C GLN A 106 -28.17 0.62 -10.25
N ASN A 107 -29.15 1.53 -10.26
CA ASN A 107 -28.99 2.94 -10.63
C ASN A 107 -28.68 3.83 -9.41
N ALA A 108 -27.60 3.52 -8.70
CA ALA A 108 -27.13 4.33 -7.58
C ALA A 108 -25.60 4.38 -7.54
N ALA A 109 -25.05 5.33 -6.77
CA ALA A 109 -23.62 5.41 -6.52
C ALA A 109 -23.09 4.14 -5.81
N PRO A 110 -21.80 3.78 -5.93
CA PRO A 110 -20.75 4.52 -6.62
C PRO A 110 -20.64 4.22 -8.13
N VAL A 111 -21.20 3.10 -8.60
CA VAL A 111 -21.16 2.68 -10.00
C VAL A 111 -22.57 2.34 -10.46
N HIS A 112 -23.10 3.13 -11.40
CA HIS A 112 -24.44 2.94 -11.93
C HIS A 112 -24.49 1.73 -12.86
N GLY A 113 -25.56 0.94 -12.79
CA GLY A 113 -25.73 -0.30 -13.54
C GLY A 113 -25.11 -1.54 -12.88
N VAL A 114 -24.50 -1.40 -11.69
CA VAL A 114 -23.93 -2.53 -10.93
C VAL A 114 -24.53 -2.54 -9.52
N PRO A 115 -25.32 -3.56 -9.13
CA PRO A 115 -25.82 -3.70 -7.77
C PRO A 115 -24.72 -4.17 -6.80
N LEU A 116 -24.94 -4.02 -5.49
CA LEU A 116 -23.95 -4.42 -4.48
C LEU A 116 -23.63 -5.92 -4.53
N LEU A 117 -24.62 -6.77 -4.80
CA LEU A 117 -24.39 -8.21 -4.91
C LEU A 117 -23.42 -8.55 -6.06
N GLU A 118 -23.58 -7.89 -7.21
CA GLU A 118 -22.66 -8.07 -8.34
C GLU A 118 -21.27 -7.48 -8.01
N ALA A 119 -21.22 -6.31 -7.36
CA ALA A 119 -19.96 -5.73 -6.91
C ALA A 119 -19.23 -6.63 -5.90
N ALA A 120 -19.95 -7.36 -5.03
CA ALA A 120 -19.38 -8.33 -4.11
C ALA A 120 -18.76 -9.54 -4.84
N MET A 121 -19.33 -9.95 -5.97
CA MET A 121 -18.70 -10.96 -6.83
C MET A 121 -17.39 -10.43 -7.42
N TRP A 122 -17.37 -9.21 -7.94
CA TRP A 122 -16.19 -8.62 -8.55
C TRP A 122 -15.08 -8.25 -7.55
N LEU A 123 -15.43 -7.72 -6.38
CA LEU A 123 -14.47 -7.21 -5.39
C LEU A 123 -14.23 -8.17 -4.21
N GLY A 124 -14.95 -9.29 -4.14
CA GLY A 124 -14.80 -10.31 -3.11
C GLY A 124 -14.50 -11.68 -3.70
N SER A 125 -15.45 -12.26 -4.46
CA SER A 125 -15.30 -13.63 -4.97
C SER A 125 -14.22 -13.76 -6.04
N LEU A 126 -14.14 -12.83 -7.01
CA LEU A 126 -13.14 -12.87 -8.07
C LEU A 126 -11.69 -12.73 -7.55
N PRO A 127 -11.35 -11.80 -6.63
CA PRO A 127 -10.03 -11.76 -6.02
C PRO A 127 -9.63 -13.08 -5.36
N LEU A 128 -10.56 -13.73 -4.64
CA LEU A 128 -10.30 -15.02 -4.01
C LEU A 128 -10.06 -16.12 -5.06
N PHE A 129 -10.86 -16.15 -6.13
CA PHE A 129 -10.65 -17.08 -7.23
C PHE A 129 -9.27 -16.89 -7.89
N VAL A 130 -8.91 -15.66 -8.24
CA VAL A 130 -7.62 -15.32 -8.85
C VAL A 130 -6.46 -15.63 -7.90
N TYR A 131 -6.63 -15.36 -6.60
CA TYR A 131 -5.69 -15.74 -5.57
C TYR A 131 -5.42 -17.26 -5.60
N PHE A 132 -6.46 -18.09 -5.52
CA PHE A 132 -6.29 -19.54 -5.55
C PHE A 132 -5.76 -20.04 -6.91
N ALA A 133 -6.18 -19.42 -8.01
CA ALA A 133 -5.67 -19.73 -9.35
C ALA A 133 -4.17 -19.46 -9.50
N SER A 134 -3.62 -18.48 -8.75
CA SER A 134 -2.17 -18.20 -8.76
C SER A 134 -1.31 -19.37 -8.25
N PHE A 135 -1.92 -20.34 -7.55
CA PHE A 135 -1.26 -21.57 -7.09
C PHE A 135 -1.30 -22.70 -8.12
N ALA A 136 -1.88 -22.49 -9.31
CA ALA A 136 -1.92 -23.49 -10.38
C ALA A 136 -0.54 -24.10 -10.74
N PRO A 137 0.58 -23.36 -10.74
CA PRO A 137 1.89 -23.94 -10.99
C PRO A 137 2.30 -25.02 -9.98
N MET A 138 1.78 -25.00 -8.74
CA MET A 138 2.13 -25.98 -7.72
C MET A 138 1.65 -27.40 -8.04
N PHE A 139 0.66 -27.57 -8.91
CA PHE A 139 0.24 -28.90 -9.39
C PHE A 139 1.25 -29.52 -10.36
N LEU A 140 2.20 -28.72 -10.87
CA LEU A 140 3.20 -29.13 -11.85
C LEU A 140 4.60 -29.27 -11.23
N TYR A 141 4.76 -29.06 -9.92
CA TYR A 141 6.05 -29.13 -9.26
C TYR A 141 6.62 -30.55 -9.26
N HIS A 142 7.93 -30.68 -9.48
CA HIS A 142 8.59 -31.98 -9.42
C HIS A 142 8.56 -32.57 -7.99
N THR A 143 8.76 -31.72 -6.98
CA THR A 143 8.74 -32.09 -5.56
C THR A 143 7.72 -31.24 -4.81
N GLY A 144 6.92 -31.86 -3.94
CA GLY A 144 5.92 -31.15 -3.13
C GLY A 144 4.75 -30.59 -3.93
N HIS A 145 4.40 -31.20 -5.07
CA HIS A 145 3.22 -30.81 -5.82
C HIS A 145 1.94 -31.06 -5.04
N LEU A 146 0.92 -30.28 -5.37
CA LEU A 146 -0.44 -30.58 -4.97
C LEU A 146 -1.01 -31.65 -5.90
N ASN A 147 -1.59 -32.70 -5.32
CA ASN A 147 -2.27 -33.80 -6.01
C ASN A 147 -3.74 -33.49 -6.31
N SER A 148 -4.37 -32.59 -5.55
CA SER A 148 -5.75 -32.19 -5.80
C SER A 148 -6.07 -30.76 -5.37
N PRO A 149 -7.03 -30.09 -6.00
CA PRO A 149 -7.49 -28.75 -5.59
C PRO A 149 -7.95 -28.68 -4.12
N ALA A 150 -8.42 -29.79 -3.55
CA ALA A 150 -8.82 -29.87 -2.15
C ALA A 150 -7.65 -29.58 -1.17
N GLN A 151 -6.40 -29.74 -1.62
CA GLN A 151 -5.21 -29.45 -0.81
C GLN A 151 -4.87 -27.96 -0.75
N LEU A 152 -5.49 -27.10 -1.57
CA LEU A 152 -5.24 -25.66 -1.55
C LEU A 152 -5.59 -25.02 -0.20
N LEU A 153 -6.71 -25.40 0.42
CA LEU A 153 -7.12 -24.87 1.73
C LEU A 153 -6.17 -25.31 2.87
N PRO A 154 -5.86 -26.62 3.05
CA PRO A 154 -4.81 -27.05 3.97
C PRO A 154 -3.45 -26.39 3.74
N TYR A 155 -3.12 -26.08 2.49
CA TYR A 155 -1.88 -25.37 2.15
C TYR A 155 -1.87 -23.94 2.71
N GLN A 156 -3.01 -23.22 2.66
CA GLN A 156 -3.12 -21.88 3.27
C GLN A 156 -2.85 -21.90 4.78
N GLN A 157 -3.35 -22.94 5.47
CA GLN A 157 -3.07 -23.13 6.90
C GLN A 157 -1.58 -23.38 7.15
N THR A 158 -0.91 -24.11 6.25
CA THR A 158 0.53 -24.33 6.33
C THR A 158 1.31 -23.04 6.13
N MET A 159 0.93 -22.20 5.15
CA MET A 159 1.51 -20.87 4.97
C MET A 159 1.35 -19.99 6.21
N LEU A 160 0.16 -20.00 6.84
CA LEU A 160 -0.10 -19.30 8.10
C LEU A 160 0.82 -19.78 9.23
N ARG A 161 0.91 -21.11 9.44
CA ARG A 161 1.78 -21.70 10.47
C ARG A 161 3.25 -21.36 10.26
N LEU A 162 3.74 -21.42 9.02
CA LEU A 162 5.11 -21.04 8.68
C LEU A 162 5.37 -19.57 9.00
N GLN A 163 4.40 -18.70 8.69
CA GLN A 163 4.47 -17.27 8.96
C GLN A 163 4.51 -16.95 10.46
N ASP A 164 3.86 -17.75 11.31
CA ASP A 164 3.83 -17.58 12.77
C ASP A 164 5.02 -18.23 13.48
N SER A 165 5.70 -19.18 12.84
CA SER A 165 6.87 -19.88 13.41
C SER A 165 8.11 -19.00 13.61
N VAL A 166 8.13 -17.78 13.04
CA VAL A 166 9.24 -16.83 13.15
C VAL A 166 9.14 -16.03 14.45
N VAL A 167 9.58 -16.65 15.55
CA VAL A 167 9.48 -16.07 16.91
C VAL A 167 10.79 -15.51 17.46
N LYS A 168 11.94 -15.87 16.87
CA LYS A 168 13.24 -15.45 17.37
C LYS A 168 13.49 -13.95 17.12
N PRO A 169 13.74 -13.13 18.16
CA PRO A 169 14.04 -11.71 17.96
C PRO A 169 15.22 -11.50 17.01
N HIS A 170 15.09 -10.52 16.12
CA HIS A 170 16.12 -10.17 15.15
C HIS A 170 16.72 -8.80 15.47
N ARG A 171 18.04 -8.66 15.33
CA ARG A 171 18.75 -7.39 15.65
C ARG A 171 18.18 -6.18 14.91
N TYR A 172 17.75 -6.37 13.66
CA TYR A 172 17.16 -5.31 12.83
C TYR A 172 15.63 -5.23 12.87
N MET A 173 14.95 -5.97 13.74
CA MET A 173 13.49 -5.85 13.87
C MET A 173 13.10 -4.43 14.27
N SER A 174 11.88 -3.98 14.00
CA SER A 174 11.38 -2.66 14.41
C SER A 174 9.88 -2.74 14.68
N HIS A 175 9.35 -1.74 15.37
CA HIS A 175 7.93 -1.65 15.69
C HIS A 175 7.22 -0.70 14.73
N TRP A 176 5.93 -0.96 14.48
CA TRP A 176 5.12 -0.20 13.53
C TRP A 176 5.16 1.33 13.73
N TRP A 177 5.17 1.79 14.98
CA TRP A 177 5.22 3.21 15.31
C TRP A 177 6.59 3.84 14.98
N GLN A 178 7.67 3.06 15.00
CA GLN A 178 9.00 3.54 14.61
C GLN A 178 9.07 3.86 13.12
N TRP A 179 8.24 3.21 12.30
CA TRP A 179 8.23 3.44 10.86
C TRP A 179 7.66 4.80 10.50
N MET A 180 6.59 5.21 11.19
CA MET A 180 5.92 6.50 11.00
C MET A 180 6.84 7.69 11.17
N PHE A 181 7.76 7.60 12.13
CA PHE A 181 8.72 8.67 12.45
C PHE A 181 10.11 8.40 11.86
N ASN A 182 10.23 7.40 10.97
CA ASN A 182 11.47 6.99 10.34
C ASN A 182 12.60 6.70 11.36
N LEU A 183 12.30 6.13 12.52
CA LEU A 183 13.24 6.05 13.65
C LEU A 183 14.19 4.87 13.59
N ARG A 184 13.75 3.75 12.99
CA ARG A 184 14.52 2.50 13.01
C ARG A 184 14.55 1.86 11.62
N PRO A 185 15.56 2.18 10.80
CA PRO A 185 15.73 1.59 9.48
C PRO A 185 16.21 0.14 9.58
N ILE A 186 16.28 -0.55 8.44
CA ILE A 186 16.79 -1.92 8.33
C ILE A 186 17.90 -2.00 7.28
N TRP A 187 18.97 -2.72 7.59
CA TRP A 187 20.00 -3.06 6.63
C TRP A 187 19.62 -4.31 5.83
N PHE A 188 19.61 -4.20 4.50
CA PHE A 188 19.56 -5.36 3.60
C PHE A 188 20.94 -5.84 3.19
N LEU A 189 21.91 -4.93 3.10
CA LEU A 189 23.28 -5.23 2.75
C LEU A 189 24.21 -4.26 3.46
N TYR A 190 25.32 -4.77 3.99
CA TYR A 190 26.46 -3.95 4.40
C TYR A 190 27.71 -4.83 4.47
N GLN A 191 28.44 -4.93 3.37
CA GLN A 191 29.60 -5.81 3.24
C GLN A 191 30.54 -5.34 2.12
N ASN A 192 31.74 -5.91 2.07
CA ASN A 192 32.59 -5.79 0.89
C ASN A 192 32.05 -6.75 -0.20
N ALA A 193 31.65 -6.19 -1.33
CA ALA A 193 31.14 -6.91 -2.49
C ALA A 193 31.66 -6.27 -3.77
N ASP A 194 32.13 -7.10 -4.70
CA ASP A 194 32.71 -6.66 -5.99
C ASP A 194 33.87 -5.65 -5.81
N GLY A 195 34.74 -5.91 -4.83
CA GLY A 195 35.92 -5.09 -4.56
C GLY A 195 35.65 -3.73 -3.89
N ALA A 196 34.41 -3.45 -3.48
CA ALA A 196 34.03 -2.21 -2.80
C ALA A 196 33.17 -2.48 -1.56
N GLN A 197 33.26 -1.59 -0.57
CA GLN A 197 32.25 -1.58 0.49
C GLN A 197 30.92 -1.12 -0.11
N ARG A 198 29.86 -1.91 0.08
CA ARG A 198 28.52 -1.61 -0.43
C ARG A 198 27.49 -1.72 0.67
N ALA A 199 26.43 -0.94 0.53
CA ALA A 199 25.35 -0.96 1.48
C ALA A 199 23.98 -0.74 0.84
N VAL A 200 22.96 -1.35 1.42
CA VAL A 200 21.55 -1.13 1.12
C VAL A 200 20.84 -0.92 2.44
N LEU A 201 20.62 0.34 2.78
CA LEU A 201 19.81 0.74 3.92
C LEU A 201 18.37 0.98 3.46
N MET A 202 17.43 0.36 4.15
CA MET A 202 16.01 0.55 3.93
C MET A 202 15.44 1.46 5.01
N MET A 203 14.98 2.62 4.57
CA MET A 203 14.32 3.65 5.36
C MET A 203 13.37 4.44 4.47
N GLY A 204 12.55 5.32 5.05
CA GLY A 204 11.75 6.25 4.26
C GLY A 204 12.55 7.51 3.93
N ASN A 205 12.13 8.24 2.89
CA ASN A 205 12.69 9.56 2.58
C ASN A 205 12.44 10.49 3.78
N PRO A 206 13.49 10.97 4.50
CA PRO A 206 13.31 11.67 5.78
C PRO A 206 12.39 12.87 5.69
N PHE A 207 12.43 13.58 4.57
CA PHE A 207 11.55 14.72 4.34
C PHE A 207 10.10 14.27 4.11
N THR A 208 9.83 13.45 3.09
CA THR A 208 8.44 13.15 2.69
C THR A 208 7.69 12.36 3.76
N MET A 209 8.37 11.49 4.51
CA MET A 209 7.74 10.73 5.61
C MET A 209 7.26 11.64 6.73
N LEU A 210 8.07 12.60 7.15
CA LEU A 210 7.71 13.52 8.23
C LEU A 210 6.72 14.58 7.76
N ALA A 211 6.89 15.12 6.55
CA ALA A 211 5.96 16.10 5.96
C ALA A 211 4.57 15.50 5.70
N ALA A 212 4.48 14.20 5.44
CA ALA A 212 3.20 13.53 5.23
C ALA A 212 2.35 13.40 6.50
N LEU A 213 2.95 13.40 7.71
CA LEU A 213 2.21 13.31 8.97
C LEU A 213 1.24 14.50 9.21
N PRO A 214 1.67 15.77 9.14
CA PRO A 214 0.73 16.89 9.22
C PRO A 214 -0.23 16.92 8.03
N ALA A 215 0.18 16.46 6.83
CA ALA A 215 -0.74 16.34 5.70
C ALA A 215 -1.84 15.31 5.94
N LEU A 216 -1.53 14.18 6.58
CA LEU A 216 -2.51 13.18 7.01
C LEU A 216 -3.47 13.75 8.05
N ALA A 217 -2.98 14.57 9.00
CA ALA A 217 -3.83 15.25 9.97
C ALA A 217 -4.80 16.24 9.29
N LEU A 218 -4.32 17.02 8.30
CA LEU A 218 -5.17 17.90 7.49
C LEU A 218 -6.19 17.10 6.67
N CYS A 219 -5.79 15.98 6.08
CA CYS A 219 -6.70 15.08 5.37
C CYS A 219 -7.77 14.50 6.29
N ALA A 220 -7.42 14.13 7.53
CA ALA A 220 -8.36 13.65 8.53
C ALA A 220 -9.35 14.74 8.93
N TRP A 221 -8.85 15.96 9.16
CA TRP A 221 -9.69 17.13 9.45
C TRP A 221 -10.67 17.44 8.32
N ASP A 222 -10.19 17.50 7.08
CA ASP A 222 -11.06 17.76 5.92
C ASP A 222 -12.07 16.63 5.70
N GLY A 223 -11.66 15.37 5.96
CA GLY A 223 -12.56 14.22 5.92
C GLY A 223 -13.68 14.29 6.96
N ALA A 224 -13.34 14.65 8.20
CA ALA A 224 -14.29 14.70 9.32
C ALA A 224 -15.16 15.97 9.32
N CYS A 225 -14.55 17.13 9.10
CA CYS A 225 -15.22 18.43 9.26
C CYS A 225 -15.75 19.00 7.93
N ARG A 226 -15.24 18.55 6.79
CA ARG A 226 -15.65 19.06 5.45
C ARG A 226 -16.18 17.98 4.52
N ALA A 227 -16.34 16.75 5.02
CA ALA A 227 -16.82 15.59 4.27
C ALA A 227 -16.01 15.30 2.97
N ASP A 228 -14.71 15.64 2.94
CA ASP A 228 -13.84 15.30 1.81
C ASP A 228 -13.53 13.79 1.83
N ARG A 229 -14.32 13.04 1.05
CA ARG A 229 -14.25 11.57 0.99
C ARG A 229 -12.92 11.05 0.46
N LEU A 230 -12.24 11.79 -0.43
CA LEU A 230 -10.94 11.36 -0.96
C LEU A 230 -9.88 11.45 0.12
N ARG A 231 -9.80 12.61 0.81
CA ARG A 231 -8.86 12.81 1.91
C ARG A 231 -9.10 11.83 3.05
N LEU A 232 -10.37 11.59 3.40
CA LEU A 232 -10.74 10.58 4.38
C LEU A 232 -10.31 9.17 3.95
N ALA A 233 -10.54 8.79 2.68
CA ALA A 233 -10.13 7.49 2.17
C ALA A 233 -8.62 7.27 2.26
N LEU A 234 -7.81 8.29 1.96
CA LEU A 234 -6.35 8.22 2.11
C LEU A 234 -5.92 7.97 3.56
N VAL A 235 -6.57 8.62 4.52
CA VAL A 235 -6.31 8.40 5.95
C VAL A 235 -6.72 6.98 6.36
N VAL A 236 -7.89 6.51 5.94
CA VAL A 236 -8.35 5.13 6.22
C VAL A 236 -7.37 4.11 5.63
N LEU A 237 -6.90 4.31 4.40
CA LEU A 237 -5.93 3.43 3.75
C LEU A 237 -4.58 3.43 4.47
N TYR A 238 -4.10 4.60 4.91
CA TYR A 238 -2.90 4.72 5.72
C TYR A 238 -3.02 3.98 7.06
N VAL A 239 -4.10 4.24 7.81
CA VAL A 239 -4.37 3.61 9.11
C VAL A 239 -4.55 2.11 8.96
N ALA A 240 -5.31 1.65 7.98
CA ALA A 240 -5.51 0.22 7.70
C ALA A 240 -4.18 -0.50 7.39
N SER A 241 -3.26 0.19 6.69
CA SER A 241 -1.93 -0.34 6.38
C SER A 241 -1.06 -0.52 7.63
N LEU A 242 -1.31 0.27 8.68
CA LEU A 242 -0.54 0.24 9.94
C LEU A 242 -1.19 -0.61 11.03
N ILE A 243 -2.50 -0.51 11.20
CA ILE A 243 -3.23 -1.15 12.31
C ILE A 243 -3.11 -2.67 12.25
N PHE A 244 -2.98 -3.23 11.04
CA PHE A 244 -2.66 -4.64 10.85
C PHE A 244 -1.39 -5.04 11.62
N TRP A 245 -0.33 -4.24 11.54
CA TRP A 245 0.93 -4.51 12.25
C TRP A 245 0.86 -4.25 13.75
N ALA A 246 0.02 -3.31 14.16
CA ALA A 246 -0.23 -3.04 15.56
C ALA A 246 -0.98 -4.18 16.27
N ILE A 247 -1.91 -4.86 15.57
CA ILE A 247 -2.78 -5.88 16.15
C ILE A 247 -2.26 -7.30 15.93
N ASN A 248 -1.60 -7.59 14.80
CA ASN A 248 -1.22 -8.96 14.42
C ASN A 248 -0.24 -9.65 15.41
N GLY A 249 0.26 -8.95 16.43
CA GLY A 249 1.05 -9.56 17.52
C GLY A 249 2.35 -10.21 17.07
N LYS A 250 2.76 -10.02 15.80
CA LYS A 250 3.96 -10.64 15.25
C LYS A 250 5.19 -10.20 16.03
N PRO A 251 5.97 -11.13 16.59
CA PRO A 251 7.13 -10.81 17.43
C PRO A 251 8.26 -10.16 16.61
N VAL A 252 8.33 -10.46 15.31
CA VAL A 252 9.37 -9.94 14.41
C VAL A 252 8.74 -9.19 13.25
N GLN A 253 9.01 -7.89 13.19
CA GLN A 253 8.55 -6.98 12.13
C GLN A 253 9.71 -6.08 11.69
N PHE A 254 9.62 -5.50 10.50
CA PHE A 254 10.70 -4.73 9.89
C PHE A 254 10.17 -3.50 9.16
N TYR A 255 11.03 -2.51 8.93
CA TYR A 255 10.67 -1.23 8.33
C TYR A 255 9.99 -1.36 6.95
N TYR A 256 10.37 -2.35 6.14
CA TYR A 256 9.80 -2.52 4.79
C TYR A 256 8.27 -2.80 4.82
N HIS A 257 7.72 -3.23 5.94
CA HIS A 257 6.27 -3.37 6.11
C HIS A 257 5.50 -2.05 6.01
N TYR A 258 6.21 -0.93 6.14
CA TYR A 258 5.67 0.41 5.96
C TYR A 258 5.44 0.79 4.48
N LEU A 259 5.79 -0.07 3.51
CA LEU A 259 5.66 0.22 2.07
C LEU A 259 4.30 0.83 1.71
N LEU A 260 3.18 0.12 1.97
CA LEU A 260 1.85 0.58 1.57
C LEU A 260 1.45 1.88 2.30
N ALA A 261 1.70 1.94 3.61
CA ALA A 261 1.45 3.14 4.39
C ALA A 261 2.24 4.34 3.86
N SER A 262 3.50 4.17 3.48
CA SER A 262 4.34 5.22 2.90
C SER A 262 3.80 5.77 1.58
N VAL A 263 3.15 4.93 0.77
CA VAL A 263 2.50 5.33 -0.49
C VAL A 263 1.26 6.18 -0.20
N PHE A 264 0.41 5.77 0.73
CA PHE A 264 -0.78 6.55 1.11
C PHE A 264 -0.40 7.86 1.82
N ALA A 265 0.67 7.86 2.61
CA ALA A 265 1.23 9.07 3.21
C ALA A 265 1.71 10.06 2.13
N ALA A 266 2.44 9.59 1.11
CA ALA A 266 2.85 10.41 -0.03
C ALA A 266 1.65 10.94 -0.83
N ALA A 267 0.60 10.14 -0.98
CA ALA A 267 -0.65 10.58 -1.63
C ALA A 267 -1.36 11.67 -0.83
N ALA A 268 -1.42 11.55 0.51
CA ALA A 268 -1.99 12.59 1.37
C ALA A 268 -1.21 13.91 1.25
N LEU A 269 0.13 13.84 1.29
CA LEU A 269 0.99 15.00 1.07
C LEU A 269 0.73 15.65 -0.30
N ALA A 270 0.64 14.84 -1.36
CA ALA A 270 0.38 15.32 -2.71
C ALA A 270 -0.99 15.98 -2.88
N VAL A 271 -2.04 15.45 -2.25
CA VAL A 271 -3.40 16.02 -2.32
C VAL A 271 -3.48 17.35 -1.57
N VAL A 272 -2.85 17.46 -0.40
CA VAL A 272 -2.78 18.72 0.36
C VAL A 272 -2.02 19.79 -0.43
N LEU A 273 -0.79 19.48 -0.85
CA LEU A 273 0.05 20.41 -1.60
C LEU A 273 -0.53 20.75 -2.97
N GLY A 274 -1.18 19.79 -3.63
CA GLY A 274 -1.87 20.02 -4.90
C GLY A 274 -3.03 20.99 -4.75
N ALA A 275 -3.83 20.86 -3.69
CA ALA A 275 -4.91 21.80 -3.43
C ALA A 275 -4.41 23.22 -3.13
N TRP A 276 -3.26 23.37 -2.47
CA TRP A 276 -2.63 24.68 -2.27
C TRP A 276 -2.07 25.26 -3.57
N TRP A 277 -1.43 24.42 -4.37
CA TRP A 277 -0.93 24.79 -5.69
C TRP A 277 -2.03 25.33 -6.60
N ASP A 278 -3.16 24.62 -6.66
CA ASP A 278 -4.29 24.98 -7.51
C ASP A 278 -4.98 26.27 -7.03
N ARG A 279 -4.78 26.67 -5.77
CA ARG A 279 -5.20 27.97 -5.19
C ARG A 279 -4.16 29.08 -5.34
N GLY A 280 -3.05 28.83 -6.04
CA GLY A 280 -1.97 29.81 -6.26
C GLY A 280 -0.85 29.80 -5.24
N LEU A 281 -0.99 29.10 -4.10
CA LEU A 281 0.08 28.94 -3.10
C LEU A 281 1.03 27.81 -3.52
N ARG A 282 1.94 28.11 -4.46
CA ARG A 282 2.78 27.11 -5.14
C ARG A 282 4.08 26.76 -4.41
N TRP A 283 4.63 27.70 -3.63
CA TRP A 283 5.93 27.52 -3.00
C TRP A 283 6.05 26.30 -2.08
N PRO A 284 5.03 25.89 -1.28
CA PRO A 284 5.18 24.74 -0.40
C PRO A 284 5.38 23.45 -1.19
N ALA A 285 4.66 23.30 -2.32
CA ALA A 285 4.82 22.13 -3.17
C ALA A 285 6.17 22.14 -3.87
N ALA A 286 6.63 23.31 -4.35
CA ALA A 286 7.93 23.45 -5.01
C ALA A 286 9.08 23.10 -4.04
N ILE A 287 9.09 23.66 -2.83
CA ILE A 287 10.09 23.33 -1.80
C ILE A 287 10.02 21.85 -1.44
N SER A 288 8.81 21.28 -1.31
CA SER A 288 8.65 19.87 -0.98
C SER A 288 9.22 18.94 -2.05
N LEU A 289 9.04 19.28 -3.33
CA LEU A 289 9.64 18.52 -4.44
C LEU A 289 11.16 18.60 -4.42
N LEU A 290 11.71 19.81 -4.25
CA LEU A 290 13.16 20.01 -4.17
C LEU A 290 13.77 19.28 -2.98
N ALA A 291 13.13 19.33 -1.81
CA ALA A 291 13.58 18.63 -0.62
C ALA A 291 13.50 17.10 -0.80
N ALA A 292 12.40 16.58 -1.35
CA ALA A 292 12.25 15.15 -1.62
C ALA A 292 13.32 14.64 -2.59
N LEU A 293 13.57 15.37 -3.68
CA LEU A 293 14.60 15.04 -4.66
C LEU A 293 16.01 15.17 -4.07
N GLY A 294 16.30 16.25 -3.34
CA GLY A 294 17.57 16.47 -2.68
C GLY A 294 17.91 15.36 -1.69
N MET A 295 16.93 14.93 -0.88
CA MET A 295 17.07 13.76 -0.02
C MET A 295 17.38 12.50 -0.82
N PHE A 296 16.65 12.26 -1.91
CA PHE A 296 16.89 11.08 -2.75
C PHE A 296 18.29 11.07 -3.35
N VAL A 297 18.76 12.19 -3.90
CA VAL A 297 20.11 12.31 -4.46
C VAL A 297 21.16 12.11 -3.37
N TRP A 298 20.98 12.72 -2.19
CA TRP A 298 21.92 12.60 -1.07
C TRP A 298 22.03 11.14 -0.57
N PHE A 299 20.90 10.46 -0.36
CA PHE A 299 20.87 9.08 0.11
C PHE A 299 21.10 8.04 -1.00
N TYR A 300 21.15 8.43 -2.27
CA TYR A 300 21.26 7.50 -3.39
C TYR A 300 22.38 6.44 -3.22
N PRO A 301 23.61 6.78 -2.76
CA PRO A 301 24.67 5.79 -2.62
C PRO A 301 24.34 4.64 -1.67
N ILE A 302 23.73 4.95 -0.51
CA ILE A 302 23.39 3.97 0.53
C ILE A 302 22.06 3.23 0.25
N LEU A 303 21.25 3.72 -0.67
CA LEU A 303 20.02 3.07 -1.14
C LEU A 303 20.28 2.11 -2.32
N SER A 304 21.24 2.44 -3.19
CA SER A 304 21.41 1.81 -4.51
C SER A 304 22.47 0.69 -4.56
N ALA A 305 23.13 0.39 -3.44
CA ALA A 305 24.33 -0.45 -3.38
C ALA A 305 25.54 0.12 -4.14
N ALA A 306 25.64 1.45 -4.25
CA ALA A 306 26.82 2.08 -4.84
C ALA A 306 28.08 1.76 -4.01
N ALA A 307 29.25 1.87 -4.66
CA ALA A 307 30.52 1.75 -3.96
C ALA A 307 30.67 2.91 -2.97
N LEU A 308 30.85 2.58 -1.69
CA LEU A 308 31.11 3.55 -0.64
C LEU A 308 32.63 3.84 -0.57
N PRO A 309 33.04 5.10 -0.31
CA PRO A 309 34.45 5.47 -0.23
C PRO A 309 35.24 4.68 0.83
N GLY A 310 34.59 4.26 1.91
CA GLY A 310 35.20 3.45 2.94
C GLY A 310 34.16 2.75 3.81
N LYS A 311 34.65 1.91 4.74
CA LYS A 311 33.81 1.16 5.66
C LYS A 311 32.91 2.10 6.46
N LEU A 312 33.47 3.12 7.10
CA LEU A 312 32.72 4.01 7.98
C LEU A 312 31.92 5.11 7.26
N SER A 313 31.97 5.18 5.91
CA SER A 313 31.24 6.21 5.16
C SER A 313 29.73 6.18 5.39
N TYR A 314 29.17 5.03 5.78
CA TYR A 314 27.75 4.94 6.08
C TYR A 314 27.27 5.94 7.15
N LEU A 315 28.17 6.39 8.04
CA LEU A 315 27.88 7.34 9.10
C LEU A 315 27.39 8.71 8.59
N ASP A 316 27.74 9.08 7.35
CA ASP A 316 27.30 10.34 6.71
C ASP A 316 25.77 10.42 6.56
N TRP A 317 25.11 9.26 6.51
CA TRP A 317 23.65 9.13 6.42
C TRP A 317 22.99 8.81 7.76
N MET A 318 23.76 8.56 8.82
CA MET A 318 23.25 8.19 10.15
C MET A 318 22.99 9.43 11.01
N TRP A 319 22.07 10.28 10.55
CA TRP A 319 21.76 11.57 11.19
C TRP A 319 21.16 11.41 12.58
N LEU A 320 20.45 10.31 12.83
CA LEU A 320 19.96 9.93 14.15
C LEU A 320 20.82 8.81 14.71
N ASN A 321 21.04 8.83 16.03
CA ASN A 321 21.71 7.73 16.73
C ASN A 321 20.96 6.40 16.55
N SER A 322 19.63 6.45 16.41
CA SER A 322 18.80 5.26 16.19
C SER A 322 18.91 4.66 14.79
N TRP A 323 19.57 5.35 13.85
CA TRP A 323 19.83 4.83 12.50
C TRP A 323 21.12 4.00 12.43
N ARG A 324 22.02 4.18 13.40
CA ARG A 324 23.34 3.55 13.46
C ARG A 324 23.29 2.04 13.68
#